data_AF-A0A655EI88-F1
#
_entry.id   AF-A0A655EI88-F1
#
_cell.length_a   1.000
_cell.length_b   1.000
_cell.length_c   1.000
_cell.angle_alpha   90.00
_cell.angle_beta   90.00
_cell.angle_gamma   90.00
#
_symmetry.space_group_name_H-M   'P 1'
#
loop_
_entity.id
_entity.type
_entity.pdbx_description
1 polymer ?
#
loop_
_entity_poly.entity_id
_entity_poly.type
_entity_poly.pdbx_seq_one_letter_code
_entity_poly.pdbx_strand_id
1 'polypeptide(L)'
;MLEIIIQQSTVPVVVDAGIGVPSHAAQALEMGADAVLVNTAIAVADDPVMMATAFRLAVEAGVLARQAVPGNRSPYASATSPLTGFLEALA
;
A
#
# COMPACT_ATOMS: atom_id res chain seq x y z
N MET A 1 3.29 12.35 6.22
CA MET A 1 3.43 13.45 5.24
C MET A 1 2.72 13.12 3.93
N LEU A 2 3.05 12.00 3.27
CA LEU A 2 2.36 11.57 2.03
C LEU A 2 0.85 11.38 2.23
N GLU A 3 0.43 10.72 3.32
CA GLU A 3 -0.99 10.54 3.67
C GLU A 3 -1.76 11.87 3.79
N ILE A 4 -1.12 12.93 4.32
CA ILE A 4 -1.75 14.25 4.46
C ILE A 4 -2.02 14.87 3.08
N ILE A 5 -1.04 14.80 2.19
CA ILE A 5 -1.17 15.32 0.82
C ILE A 5 -2.28 14.57 0.07
N ILE A 6 -2.28 13.23 0.17
CA ILE A 6 -3.28 12.37 -0.48
C ILE A 6 -4.68 12.68 0.04
N GLN A 7 -4.86 12.80 1.37
CA GLN A 7 -6.17 13.07 1.97
C GLN A 7 -6.70 14.49 1.68
N GLN A 8 -5.82 15.47 1.53
CA GLN A 8 -6.21 16.87 1.32
C GLN A 8 -6.31 17.28 -0.15
N SER A 9 -5.80 16.47 -1.07
CA SER A 9 -5.82 16.77 -2.51
C SER A 9 -7.23 16.61 -3.08
N THR A 10 -7.65 17.56 -3.93
CA THR A 10 -8.88 17.48 -4.73
C THR A 10 -8.62 17.05 -6.17
N VAL A 11 -7.36 16.78 -6.50
CA VAL A 11 -6.88 16.33 -7.82
C VAL A 11 -6.13 15.01 -7.70
N PRO A 12 -6.01 14.23 -8.79
CA PRO A 12 -5.26 12.99 -8.76
C PRO A 12 -3.82 13.17 -8.28
N VAL A 13 -3.38 12.33 -7.34
CA VAL A 13 -2.05 12.36 -6.74
C VAL A 13 -1.23 11.20 -7.28
N VAL A 14 -0.14 11.52 -7.98
CA VAL A 14 0.85 10.54 -8.47
C VAL A 14 2.07 10.57 -7.55
N VAL A 15 2.41 9.42 -6.97
CA VAL A 15 3.64 9.29 -6.18
C VAL A 15 4.81 9.03 -7.13
N ASP A 16 5.76 9.97 -7.13
CA ASP A 16 6.98 9.93 -7.94
C ASP A 16 8.22 10.01 -7.02
N ALA A 17 9.34 9.48 -7.51
CA ALA A 17 10.63 9.35 -6.84
C ALA A 17 10.61 8.51 -5.54
N GLY A 18 11.74 7.85 -5.24
CA GLY A 18 11.89 7.04 -4.01
C GLY A 18 11.22 5.65 -4.02
N ILE A 19 10.51 5.30 -5.11
CA ILE A 19 10.01 3.93 -5.31
C ILE A 19 11.15 3.05 -5.82
N GLY A 20 11.74 2.28 -4.90
CA GLY A 20 12.91 1.41 -5.16
C GLY A 20 12.54 -0.06 -5.41
N VAL A 21 11.41 -0.52 -4.88
CA VAL A 21 10.93 -1.90 -5.00
C VAL A 21 9.42 -1.95 -5.17
N PRO A 22 8.85 -3.04 -5.73
CA PRO A 22 7.41 -3.16 -5.96
C PRO A 22 6.53 -2.94 -4.71
N SER A 23 7.00 -3.34 -3.52
CA SER A 23 6.26 -3.14 -2.28
C SER A 23 6.03 -1.66 -1.93
N HIS A 24 6.95 -0.76 -2.32
CA HIS A 24 6.76 0.69 -2.12
C HIS A 24 5.60 1.21 -2.99
N ALA A 25 5.47 0.70 -4.22
CA ALA A 25 4.38 1.06 -5.11
C ALA A 25 3.03 0.58 -4.55
N ALA A 26 2.97 -0.68 -4.08
CA ALA A 26 1.76 -1.21 -3.43
C ALA A 26 1.37 -0.35 -2.21
N GLN A 27 2.33 0.00 -1.36
CA GLN A 27 2.09 0.83 -0.19
C GLN A 27 1.55 2.22 -0.56
N ALA A 28 2.10 2.86 -1.59
CA ALA A 28 1.61 4.17 -2.06
C ALA A 28 0.12 4.11 -2.49
N LEU A 29 -0.28 3.03 -3.16
CA LEU A 29 -1.67 2.80 -3.54
C LEU A 29 -2.55 2.45 -2.32
N GLU A 30 -2.05 1.71 -1.34
CA GLU A 30 -2.78 1.48 -0.09
C GLU A 30 -3.01 2.78 0.69
N MET A 31 -2.06 3.72 0.64
CA MET A 31 -2.16 5.05 1.28
C MET A 31 -3.14 6.00 0.57
N GLY A 32 -3.61 5.66 -0.63
CA GLY A 32 -4.60 6.45 -1.38
C GLY A 32 -4.07 7.20 -2.62
N ALA A 33 -2.81 7.01 -3.03
CA ALA A 33 -2.29 7.63 -4.26
C ALA A 33 -2.94 7.08 -5.55
N ASP A 34 -3.33 7.91 -6.50
CA ASP A 34 -4.02 7.45 -7.73
C ASP A 34 -3.12 6.66 -8.67
N ALA A 35 -1.83 6.98 -8.69
CA ALA A 35 -0.85 6.26 -9.49
C ALA A 35 0.55 6.36 -8.87
N VAL A 36 1.47 5.60 -9.44
CA VAL A 36 2.90 5.62 -9.14
C VAL A 36 3.70 5.84 -10.42
N LEU A 37 4.77 6.63 -10.34
CA LEU A 37 5.73 6.83 -11.42
C LEU A 37 7.06 6.19 -11.03
N VAL A 38 7.56 5.29 -11.88
CA VAL A 38 8.78 4.52 -11.62
C VAL A 38 9.69 4.58 -12.85
N ASN A 39 10.97 4.85 -12.62
CA ASN A 39 12.01 4.78 -13.65
C ASN A 39 13.24 4.01 -13.16
N THR A 40 14.02 4.60 -12.25
CA THR A 40 15.33 4.08 -11.84
C THR A 40 15.27 2.65 -11.33
N ALA A 41 14.27 2.30 -10.51
CA ALA A 41 14.13 0.95 -9.96
C ALA A 41 13.99 -0.14 -11.04
N ILE A 42 13.37 0.17 -12.18
CA ILE A 42 13.27 -0.75 -13.32
C ILE A 42 14.54 -0.66 -14.17
N ALA A 43 14.99 0.56 -14.46
CA ALA A 43 16.09 0.80 -15.39
C ALA A 43 17.45 0.26 -14.95
N VAL A 44 17.72 0.20 -13.63
CA VAL A 44 18.99 -0.28 -13.08
C VAL A 44 18.93 -1.68 -12.48
N ALA A 45 17.79 -2.37 -12.61
CA ALA A 45 17.65 -3.75 -12.13
C ALA A 45 18.48 -4.73 -12.99
N ASP A 46 18.95 -5.82 -12.37
CA ASP A 46 19.67 -6.88 -13.08
C ASP A 46 18.83 -7.50 -14.21
N ASP A 47 17.51 -7.64 -13.97
CA ASP A 47 16.52 -7.99 -14.98
C ASP A 47 15.39 -6.94 -15.02
N PRO A 48 15.48 -5.93 -15.91
CA PRO A 48 14.48 -4.88 -16.03
C PRO A 48 13.08 -5.38 -16.43
N VAL A 49 12.99 -6.46 -17.22
CA VAL A 49 11.70 -6.98 -17.70
C VAL A 49 10.99 -7.72 -16.57
N MET A 50 11.73 -8.51 -15.80
CA MET A 50 11.21 -9.15 -14.60
C MET A 50 10.81 -8.10 -13.55
N MET A 51 11.62 -7.06 -13.34
CA MET A 51 11.31 -5.98 -12.41
C MET A 51 10.06 -5.20 -12.83
N ALA A 52 9.92 -4.86 -14.12
CA ALA A 52 8.72 -4.22 -14.66
C ALA A 52 7.47 -5.09 -14.44
N THR A 53 7.59 -6.40 -14.63
CA THR A 53 6.50 -7.35 -14.35
C THR A 53 6.12 -7.35 -12.87
N ALA A 54 7.12 -7.34 -11.97
CA ALA A 54 6.88 -7.28 -10.53
C ALA A 54 6.18 -5.96 -10.11
N PHE A 55 6.59 -4.83 -10.69
CA PHE A 55 5.92 -3.54 -10.47
C PHE A 55 4.46 -3.54 -10.95
N ARG A 56 4.18 -4.12 -12.13
CA ARG A 56 2.81 -4.26 -12.63
C ARG A 56 1.93 -5.02 -11.64
N LEU A 57 2.40 -6.18 -11.16
CA LEU A 57 1.66 -7.01 -10.21
C LEU A 57 1.42 -6.28 -8.88
N ALA A 58 2.40 -5.54 -8.38
CA ALA A 58 2.25 -4.75 -7.16
C ALA A 58 1.22 -3.62 -7.32
N VAL A 59 1.18 -2.96 -8.49
CA VAL A 59 0.18 -1.93 -8.79
C VAL A 59 -1.21 -2.54 -8.87
N GLU A 60 -1.38 -3.64 -9.61
CA GLU A 60 -2.65 -4.37 -9.70
C GLU A 60 -3.14 -4.81 -8.31
N ALA A 61 -2.26 -5.39 -7.49
CA ALA A 61 -2.57 -5.77 -6.12
C ALA A 61 -2.99 -4.56 -5.26
N GLY A 62 -2.28 -3.43 -5.37
CA GLY A 62 -2.61 -2.21 -4.63
C GLY A 62 -3.97 -1.62 -5.01
N VAL A 63 -4.32 -1.64 -6.30
CA VAL A 63 -5.64 -1.19 -6.79
C VAL A 63 -6.75 -2.11 -6.25
N LEU A 64 -6.55 -3.43 -6.34
CA LEU A 64 -7.51 -4.41 -5.80
C LEU A 64 -7.66 -4.26 -4.29
N ALA A 65 -6.56 -4.08 -3.56
CA ALA A 65 -6.57 -3.87 -2.12
C ALA A 65 -7.36 -2.62 -1.73
N ARG A 66 -7.17 -1.50 -2.44
CA ARG A 66 -7.97 -0.27 -2.23
C ARG A 66 -9.46 -0.54 -2.39
N GLN A 67 -9.85 -1.24 -3.46
CA GLN A 67 -11.26 -1.56 -3.73
C GLN A 67 -11.84 -2.51 -2.68
N ALA A 68 -11.03 -3.42 -2.16
CA ALA A 68 -11.43 -4.35 -1.10
C ALA A 68 -11.57 -3.69 0.28
N VAL A 69 -11.11 -2.44 0.45
CA VAL A 69 -11.07 -1.69 1.71
C VAL A 69 -10.29 -2.47 2.79
N PRO A 70 -8.95 -2.30 2.87
CA PRO A 70 -8.12 -3.04 3.79
C PRO A 70 -8.53 -2.80 5.25
N GLY A 71 -8.34 -3.79 6.11
CA GLY A 71 -8.63 -3.66 7.53
C GLY A 71 -7.87 -2.48 8.18
N ASN A 72 -8.47 -1.88 9.21
CA ASN A 72 -7.88 -0.74 9.91
C ASN A 72 -6.46 -1.08 10.40
N ARG A 73 -5.48 -0.28 9.98
CA ARG A 73 -4.12 -0.31 10.55
C ARG A 73 -4.14 0.50 11.85
N SER A 74 -3.91 -0.17 12.97
CA SER A 74 -3.67 0.48 14.25
C SER A 74 -2.17 0.67 14.45
N PRO A 75 -1.70 1.85 14.88
CA PRO A 75 -0.31 2.03 15.30
C PRO A 75 0.00 1.29 16.62
N TYR A 76 -1.04 0.86 17.33
CA TYR A 76 -0.93 0.05 18.54
C TYR A 76 -1.19 -1.42 18.21
N ALA A 77 -0.35 -2.31 18.74
CA ALA A 77 -0.61 -3.74 18.71
C ALA A 77 -1.89 -4.02 19.52
N SER A 78 -2.86 -4.65 18.87
CA SER A 78 -4.06 -5.16 19.52
C SER A 78 -4.15 -6.65 19.25
N ALA A 79 -4.50 -7.43 20.28
CA ALA A 79 -4.74 -8.85 20.10
C ALA A 79 -5.95 -9.02 19.17
N THR A 80 -5.74 -9.59 17.98
CA THR A 80 -6.82 -9.92 17.04
C THR A 80 -7.75 -11.00 17.59
N SER A 81 -7.35 -11.68 18.66
CA SER A 81 -8.11 -12.66 19.42
C SER A 81 -7.95 -12.36 20.92
N PRO A 82 -8.76 -11.45 21.49
CA PRO A 82 -8.67 -11.13 22.91
C PRO A 82 -8.94 -12.39 23.74
N LEU A 83 -8.04 -12.74 24.65
CA LEU A 83 -8.19 -13.89 25.55
C LEU A 83 -9.46 -13.80 26.42
N THR A 84 -9.99 -12.58 26.57
CA THR A 84 -11.20 -12.23 27.33
C THR A 84 -12.51 -12.45 26.59
N GLY A 85 -12.50 -12.81 25.30
CA GLY A 85 -13.74 -13.05 24.54
C GLY A 85 -14.63 -14.16 25.12
N PHE A 86 -14.04 -15.11 25.87
CA PHE A 86 -14.79 -16.13 26.61
C PHE A 86 -15.52 -15.58 27.84
N LEU A 87 -15.04 -14.50 28.46
CA LEU A 87 -15.63 -13.93 29.68
C LEU A 87 -16.89 -13.10 29.37
N GLU A 88 -16.96 -12.48 28.19
CA GLU A 88 -18.13 -11.69 27.77
C GLU A 88 -19.31 -12.56 27.33
N ALA A 89 -19.07 -13.79 26.84
CA ALA A 89 -20.13 -14.71 26.41
C ALA A 89 -20.92 -15.36 27.59
N LEU A 90 -20.51 -15.11 28.83
CA LEU A 90 -21.11 -15.66 30.05
C LEU A 90 -21.92 -14.62 30.86
N ALA A 91 -22.06 -13.40 30.35
CA ALA A 91 -22.90 -12.34 30.93
C ALA A 91 -24.20 -12.17 30.12
#